data_AF-A0A2N7XTU3-F1
#
_entry.id   AF-A0A2N7XTU3-F1
#
_cell.length_a   1.000
_cell.length_b   1.000
_cell.length_c   1.000
_cell.angle_alpha   90.00
_cell.angle_beta   90.00
_cell.angle_gamma   90.00
#
_symmetry.space_group_name_H-M   'P 1'
#
loop_
_entity.id
_entity.type
_entity.pdbx_description
1 polymer ?
#
loop_
_entity_poly.entity_id
_entity_poly.type
_entity_poly.pdbx_seq_one_letter_code
_entity_poly.pdbx_strand_id
1 'polypeptide(L)'
;VEHIEDDVAALKAMGECLKPGGKILIAVPAHQWLWSAHDVVNHHHRRYSKATLAAAIGKAGLKHNGLRWFNSLLFPLAVASRVAGRIRGKD
;
A
#
# COMPACT_ATOMS: atom_id res chain seq x y z
N VAL A 1 -6.65 2.00 -0.75
CA VAL A 1 -6.23 3.21 0.01
C VAL A 1 -5.14 3.97 -0.72
N GLU A 2 -4.18 3.26 -1.34
CA GLU A 2 -3.11 3.78 -2.20
C GLU A 2 -3.57 4.68 -3.35
N HIS A 3 -4.82 4.58 -3.79
CA HIS A 3 -5.45 5.41 -4.82
C HIS A 3 -6.06 6.71 -4.28
N ILE A 4 -6.00 6.95 -2.97
CA ILE A 4 -6.57 8.14 -2.35
C ILE A 4 -5.42 9.02 -1.87
N GLU A 5 -5.43 10.29 -2.25
CA GLU A 5 -4.38 11.24 -1.89
C GLU A 5 -4.33 11.48 -0.37
N ASP A 6 -5.48 11.70 0.27
CA ASP A 6 -5.61 11.73 1.72
C ASP A 6 -6.00 10.35 2.27
N ASP A 7 -5.01 9.47 2.36
CA ASP A 7 -5.17 8.11 2.86
C ASP A 7 -5.57 8.06 4.34
N VAL A 8 -5.17 9.05 5.15
CA VAL A 8 -5.53 9.13 6.56
C VAL A 8 -7.01 9.45 6.72
N ALA A 9 -7.54 10.43 5.98
CA ALA A 9 -8.97 10.74 5.99
C ALA A 9 -9.80 9.53 5.51
N ALA A 10 -9.35 8.83 4.47
CA ALA A 10 -10.01 7.62 4.00
C ALA A 10 -10.05 6.52 5.07
N LEU A 11 -8.93 6.25 5.74
CA LEU A 11 -8.86 5.27 6.83
C LEU A 11 -9.78 5.66 8.00
N LYS A 12 -9.82 6.94 8.35
CA LYS A 12 -10.71 7.44 9.41
C LYS A 12 -12.18 7.19 9.06
N ALA A 13 -12.60 7.56 7.85
CA ALA A 13 -13.97 7.33 7.37
C ALA A 13 -14.32 5.83 7.35
N MET A 14 -13.39 4.97 6.92
CA MET A 14 -13.59 3.51 7.00
C MET A 14 -13.84 3.04 8.43
N GLY A 15 -13.10 3.59 9.40
CA GLY A 15 -13.28 3.32 10.82
C GLY A 15 -14.65 3.76 11.36
N GLU A 16 -15.12 4.94 10.97
CA GLU A 16 -16.42 5.50 11.35
C GLU A 16 -17.59 4.68 10.80
N CYS A 17 -17.41 3.99 9.67
CA CYS A 17 -18.41 3.07 9.11
C CYS A 17 -18.50 1.70 9.82
N LEU A 18 -17.58 1.38 10.73
CA LEU A 18 -17.59 0.09 11.41
C LEU A 18 -18.61 0.06 12.55
N LYS A 19 -19.27 -1.10 12.71
CA LYS A 19 -19.93 -1.42 13.99
C LYS A 19 -18.90 -1.55 15.11
N PRO A 20 -19.28 -1.37 16.40
CA PRO A 20 -18.41 -1.65 17.52
C PRO A 20 -17.76 -3.04 17.41
N GLY A 21 -16.42 -3.11 17.52
CA GLY A 21 -15.65 -4.34 17.37
C GLY A 21 -15.38 -4.79 15.92
N GLY A 22 -15.85 -4.04 14.93
CA GLY A 22 -15.56 -4.29 13.51
C GLY A 22 -14.07 -4.22 13.18
N LYS A 23 -13.67 -4.89 12.09
CA LYS A 23 -12.27 -4.94 11.64
C LYS A 23 -12.18 -4.54 10.17
N ILE A 24 -11.06 -3.91 9.81
CA ILE A 24 -10.71 -3.60 8.43
C ILE A 24 -9.59 -4.56 8.01
N LEU A 25 -9.75 -5.16 6.84
CA LEU A 25 -8.68 -5.87 6.15
C LEU A 25 -8.23 -5.02 4.95
N ILE A 26 -6.95 -4.70 4.87
CA ILE A 26 -6.40 -3.84 3.84
C ILE A 26 -5.23 -4.55 3.15
N ALA A 27 -5.28 -4.63 1.83
CA ALA A 27 -4.19 -5.02 0.95
C ALA A 27 -3.74 -3.78 0.16
N VAL A 28 -2.45 -3.49 0.17
CA VAL A 28 -1.86 -2.34 -0.55
C VAL A 28 -0.54 -2.76 -1.19
N PRO A 29 -0.11 -2.12 -2.29
CA PRO A 29 1.16 -2.40 -2.91
C PRO A 29 2.31 -2.03 -1.97
N ALA A 30 3.26 -2.96 -1.82
CA ALA A 30 4.40 -2.82 -0.93
C ALA A 30 5.59 -2.13 -1.62
N HIS A 31 6.45 -1.55 -0.78
CA HIS A 31 7.77 -1.01 -1.10
C HIS A 31 7.78 0.14 -2.11
N GLN A 32 7.94 1.38 -1.63
CA GLN A 32 8.03 2.57 -2.49
C GLN A 32 9.16 2.48 -3.53
N TRP A 33 10.27 1.83 -3.21
CA TRP A 33 11.37 1.66 -4.17
C TRP A 33 11.02 0.76 -5.36
N LEU A 34 9.90 0.04 -5.34
CA LEU A 34 9.39 -0.71 -6.50
C LEU A 34 8.51 0.13 -7.43
N TRP A 35 8.24 1.40 -7.11
CA TRP A 35 7.45 2.30 -7.97
C TRP A 35 7.91 2.27 -9.42
N SER A 36 6.95 2.30 -10.35
CA SER A 36 7.17 2.16 -11.79
C SER A 36 6.00 2.75 -12.59
N ALA A 37 6.11 2.81 -13.92
CA ALA A 37 5.04 3.29 -14.80
C ALA A 37 3.70 2.55 -14.57
N HIS A 38 3.74 1.28 -14.15
CA HIS A 38 2.55 0.52 -13.79
C HIS A 38 1.77 1.19 -12.65
N ASP A 39 2.44 1.77 -11.65
CA ASP A 39 1.77 2.47 -10.55
C ASP A 39 1.08 3.74 -11.00
N VAL A 40 1.69 4.48 -11.93
CA VAL A 40 1.12 5.70 -12.51
C VAL A 40 -0.13 5.38 -13.32
N VAL A 41 -0.08 4.33 -14.15
CA VAL A 41 -1.24 3.88 -14.95
C VAL A 41 -2.39 3.41 -14.06
N ASN A 42 -2.10 2.82 -12.90
CA ASN A 42 -3.12 2.45 -11.92
C ASN A 42 -3.58 3.64 -11.04
N HIS A 43 -3.09 4.86 -11.29
CA HIS A 43 -3.41 6.04 -10.49
C HIS A 43 -3.12 5.84 -8.99
N HIS A 44 -2.02 5.15 -8.67
CA HIS A 44 -1.53 5.11 -7.30
C HIS A 44 -1.00 6.49 -6.92
N HIS A 45 -1.10 6.83 -5.64
CA HIS A 45 -0.36 7.94 -5.03
C HIS A 45 0.89 7.47 -4.27
N ARG A 46 0.90 6.21 -3.81
CA ARG A 46 1.98 5.66 -2.99
C ARG A 46 2.00 4.14 -2.95
N ARG A 47 3.14 3.57 -2.59
CA ARG A 47 3.29 2.20 -2.10
C ARG A 47 3.72 2.25 -0.64
N TYR A 48 3.31 1.26 0.14
CA TYR A 48 3.54 1.27 1.57
C TYR A 48 4.74 0.43 2.00
N SER A 49 5.45 0.91 3.01
CA SER A 49 6.21 0.06 3.92
C SER A 49 5.32 -0.29 5.11
N LYS A 50 5.73 -1.27 5.93
CA LYS A 50 5.02 -1.53 7.19
C LYS A 50 5.00 -0.29 8.09
N ALA A 51 6.09 0.46 8.14
CA ALA A 51 6.21 1.66 8.95
C ALA A 51 5.26 2.77 8.47
N THR A 52 5.20 3.04 7.16
CA THR A 52 4.33 4.10 6.62
C THR A 52 2.85 3.73 6.72
N LEU A 53 2.50 2.45 6.52
CA LEU A 53 1.13 1.99 6.70
C LEU A 53 0.69 2.04 8.17
N ALA A 54 1.55 1.58 9.09
CA ALA A 54 1.27 1.65 10.52
C ALA A 54 1.09 3.10 10.99
N ALA A 55 1.93 4.03 10.48
CA ALA A 55 1.79 5.45 10.78
C ALA A 55 0.46 6.04 10.26
N ALA A 56 0.06 5.72 9.03
CA ALA A 56 -1.23 6.18 8.48
C ALA A 56 -2.42 5.63 9.29
N ILE A 57 -2.39 4.34 9.65
CA ILE A 57 -3.39 3.70 10.51
C ILE A 57 -3.47 4.41 11.87
N GLY A 58 -2.32 4.69 12.50
CA GLY A 58 -2.25 5.38 13.78
C GLY A 58 -2.78 6.82 13.72
N LYS A 59 -2.41 7.57 12.67
CA LYS A 59 -2.93 8.93 12.43
C LYS A 59 -4.45 8.95 12.22
N ALA A 60 -5.01 7.89 11.66
CA ALA A 60 -6.46 7.73 11.51
C ALA A 60 -7.18 7.32 12.82
N GLY A 61 -6.46 7.19 13.94
CA GLY A 61 -7.03 6.77 15.23
C GLY A 61 -7.32 5.27 15.33
N LEU A 62 -6.84 4.48 14.37
CA LEU A 62 -7.03 3.03 14.32
C LEU A 62 -5.83 2.28 14.91
N LYS A 63 -6.04 1.00 15.24
CA LYS A 63 -4.98 0.09 15.69
C LYS A 63 -4.89 -1.09 14.72
N HIS A 64 -3.67 -1.52 14.39
CA HIS A 64 -3.47 -2.73 13.57
C HIS A 64 -3.22 -3.95 14.46
N ASN A 65 -3.72 -5.11 14.03
CA ASN A 65 -3.47 -6.40 14.71
C ASN A 65 -2.30 -7.19 14.07
N GLY A 66 -1.51 -6.53 13.22
CA GLY A 66 -0.34 -7.09 12.55
C GLY A 66 -0.30 -6.74 11.07
N LEU A 67 0.91 -6.62 10.51
CA LEU A 67 1.15 -6.34 9.10
C LEU A 67 2.01 -7.44 8.50
N ARG A 68 1.49 -8.10 7.46
CA ARG A 68 2.16 -9.22 6.78
C ARG A 68 2.27 -8.93 5.29
N TRP A 69 3.29 -9.49 4.67
CA TRP A 69 3.39 -9.52 3.22
C TRP A 69 2.48 -10.63 2.70
N PHE A 70 1.74 -10.35 1.64
CA PHE A 70 0.91 -11.32 0.95
C PHE A 70 1.35 -11.40 -0.51
N ASN A 71 1.06 -12.52 -1.18
CA ASN A 71 1.41 -12.76 -2.57
C ASN A 71 2.93 -12.60 -2.88
N SER A 72 3.79 -13.05 -1.96
CA SER A 72 5.25 -12.84 -2.06
C SER A 72 6.00 -13.90 -2.86
N LEU A 73 5.34 -14.97 -3.35
CA LEU A 73 6.01 -16.07 -4.04
C LEU A 73 6.79 -15.58 -5.28
N LEU A 74 6.16 -14.72 -6.08
CA LEU A 74 6.76 -14.17 -7.31
C LEU A 74 7.53 -12.87 -7.07
N PHE A 75 7.83 -12.53 -5.81
CA PHE A 75 8.50 -11.27 -5.48
C PHE A 75 9.86 -11.11 -6.18
N PRO A 76 10.77 -12.11 -6.22
CA PRO A 76 12.04 -11.97 -6.93
C PRO A 76 11.86 -11.67 -8.43
N LEU A 77 10.87 -12.31 -9.07
CA LEU A 77 10.54 -12.06 -10.48
C LEU A 77 9.95 -10.66 -10.68
N ALA A 78 9.12 -10.19 -9.75
CA ALA A 78 8.62 -8.82 -9.77
C ALA A 78 9.77 -7.81 -9.67
N VAL A 79 10.72 -8.02 -8.75
CA VAL A 79 11.93 -7.17 -8.62
C VAL A 79 12.74 -7.17 -9.92
N ALA A 80 13.01 -8.35 -10.49
CA ALA A 80 13.76 -8.48 -11.74
C ALA A 80 13.09 -7.73 -12.89
N SER A 81 11.76 -7.83 -13.00
CA SER A 81 10.97 -7.08 -13.98
C SER A 81 11.11 -5.56 -13.83
N ARG A 82 11.04 -5.04 -12.61
CA ARG A 82 11.23 -3.59 -12.35
C ARG A 82 12.65 -3.12 -12.65
N VAL A 83 13.67 -3.91 -12.31
CA VAL A 83 15.07 -3.57 -12.63
C VAL A 83 15.30 -3.56 -14.15
N ALA A 84 14.79 -4.56 -14.86
CA ALA A 84 14.86 -4.61 -16.32
C ALA A 84 14.09 -3.46 -16.99
N GLY A 85 12.92 -3.08 -16.45
CA GLY A 85 12.14 -1.93 -16.91
C GLY A 85 12.91 -0.62 -16.85
N ARG A 86 13.56 -0.35 -15.70
CA ARG A 86 14.42 0.82 -15.50
C ARG A 86 15.60 0.89 -16.45
N ILE A 87 16.31 -0.22 -16.64
CA ILE A 87 17.47 -0.27 -17.57
C ILE A 87 17.03 0.01 -19.01
N ARG A 88 15.82 -0.41 -19.39
CA ARG A 88 15.27 -0.23 -20.75
C ARG A 88 14.56 1.11 -20.95
N GLY A 89 14.51 1.99 -19.94
CA GLY A 89 13.81 3.27 -20.00
C GLY A 89 12.29 3.16 -20.15
N LYS A 90 11.70 2.04 -19.71
CA LYS A 90 10.25 1.79 -19.77
C LYS A 90 9.53 2.04 -18.44
N ASP A 91 10.29 2.43 -17.42
CA ASP A 91 9.83 2.85 -16.08
C ASP A 91 10.33 4.26 -15.76
#